data_AF-A0A4P7BXI6-F1
#
_entry.id   AF-A0A4P7BXI6-F1
#
_cell.length_a   1.000
_cell.length_b   1.000
_cell.length_c   1.000
_cell.angle_alpha   90.00
_cell.angle_beta   90.00
_cell.angle_gamma   90.00
#
_symmetry.space_group_name_H-M   'P 1'
#
loop_
_entity.id
_entity.type
_entity.pdbx_description
1 polymer ?
#
loop_
_entity_poly.entity_id
_entity_poly.type
_entity_poly.pdbx_seq_one_letter_code
_entity_poly.pdbx_strand_id
1 'polypeptide(L)' 'MTKLLKKAFEEASKLPEIEQNSLAKWMLEELEADKKWDETFAESEDILDQLADEALEAHKQGKTKPLDIDKL' A
#
# COMPACT_ATOMS: atom_id res chain seq x y z
N MET A 1 -11.24 20.30 6.67
CA MET A 1 -10.05 20.19 5.81
C MET A 1 -8.82 20.63 6.58
N THR A 2 -7.76 19.83 6.62
CA THR A 2 -6.50 20.23 7.28
C THR A 2 -5.86 21.39 6.51
N LYS A 3 -4.97 22.16 7.15
CA LYS A 3 -4.26 23.26 6.47
C LYS A 3 -3.48 22.78 5.23
N LEU A 4 -2.89 21.59 5.31
CA LEU A 4 -2.13 20.98 4.22
C LEU A 4 -3.04 20.59 3.05
N LEU A 5 -4.16 19.89 3.32
CA LEU A 5 -5.09 19.49 2.28
C LEU A 5 -5.72 20.70 1.59
N LYS A 6 -6.01 21.76 2.35
CA LYS A 6 -6.49 23.04 1.77
C LYS A 6 -5.50 23.62 0.77
N LYS A 7 -4.23 23.71 1.16
CA LYS A 7 -3.17 24.21 0.27
C LYS A 7 -3.03 23.35 -0.99
N ALA A 8 -3.14 22.02 -0.86
CA ALA A 8 -3.09 21.12 -2.02
C ALA A 8 -4.21 21.40 -3.03
N PHE A 9 -5.46 21.58 -2.56
CA PHE A 9 -6.57 21.95 -3.44
C PHE A 9 -6.40 23.35 -4.05
N GLU A 10 -5.91 24.32 -3.29
CA GLU A 10 -5.61 25.67 -3.81
C GLU A 10 -4.58 25.62 -4.95
N GLU A 11 -3.51 24.84 -4.82
CA GLU A 11 -2.53 24.67 -5.90
C GLU A 11 -3.09 23.87 -7.08
N ALA A 12 -3.82 22.79 -6.82
CA ALA A 12 -4.45 21.98 -7.86
C ALA A 12 -5.43 22.80 -8.72
N SER A 13 -6.21 23.69 -8.09
CA SER A 13 -7.19 24.53 -8.80
C SER A 13 -6.59 25.52 -9.80
N LYS A 14 -5.27 25.77 -9.73
CA LYS A 14 -4.55 26.65 -10.67
C LYS A 14 -4.17 25.93 -11.96
N LEU A 15 -4.23 24.60 -11.99
CA LEU A 15 -3.89 23.79 -13.16
C LEU A 15 -4.98 23.90 -14.25
N PRO A 16 -4.68 23.60 -15.51
CA PRO A 16 -5.70 23.42 -16.55
C PRO A 16 -6.71 22.33 -16.17
N GLU A 17 -7.94 22.44 -16.67
CA GLU A 17 -9.04 21.52 -16.32
C GLU A 17 -8.71 20.04 -16.58
N ILE A 18 -7.99 19.74 -17.66
CA ILE A 18 -7.55 18.38 -17.99
C ILE A 18 -6.63 17.81 -16.90
N GLU A 19 -5.70 18.63 -16.40
CA GLU A 19 -4.77 18.24 -15.35
C GLU A 19 -5.47 18.13 -13.99
N GLN A 20 -6.42 19.03 -13.69
CA GLN A 20 -7.27 18.91 -12.50
C GLN A 20 -8.04 17.60 -12.48
N ASN A 21 -8.69 17.25 -13.60
CA ASN A 21 -9.45 16.02 -13.73
C ASN A 21 -8.56 14.78 -13.63
N SER A 22 -7.35 14.83 -14.20
CA SER A 22 -6.38 13.74 -14.12
C SER A 22 -5.91 13.51 -12.68
N LEU A 23 -5.58 14.60 -11.97
CA LEU A 23 -5.20 14.56 -10.56
C LEU A 23 -6.36 14.06 -9.67
N ALA A 24 -7.57 14.54 -9.91
CA ALA A 24 -8.76 14.11 -9.16
C ALA A 24 -9.03 12.62 -9.36
N LYS A 25 -8.96 12.13 -10.60
CA LYS A 25 -9.12 10.72 -10.91
C LYS A 25 -8.08 9.87 -10.18
N TRP A 26 -6.81 10.22 -10.29
CA TRP A 26 -5.73 9.51 -9.60
C TRP A 26 -5.93 9.47 -8.09
N MET A 27 -6.29 10.60 -7.47
CA MET A 27 -6.51 10.66 -6.02
C MET A 27 -7.69 9.81 -5.56
N LEU A 28 -8.78 9.76 -6.34
CA LEU A 28 -9.93 8.91 -6.03
C LEU A 28 -9.58 7.41 -6.14
N GLU A 29 -8.84 7.04 -7.19
CA GLU A 29 -8.37 5.66 -7.38
C GLU A 29 -7.44 5.23 -6.24
N GLU A 30 -6.54 6.09 -5.79
CA GLU A 30 -5.64 5.81 -4.65
C GLU A 30 -6.42 5.59 -3.35
N LEU A 31 -7.40 6.46 -3.05
CA LEU A 31 -8.23 6.32 -1.84
C LEU A 31 -9.07 5.03 -1.85
N GLU A 32 -9.55 4.61 -3.02
CA GLU A 32 -10.26 3.34 -3.16
C GLU A 32 -9.32 2.14 -3.02
N ALA A 33 -8.12 2.21 -3.59
CA ALA A 33 -7.10 1.19 -3.47
C ALA A 33 -6.65 1.01 -2.01
N ASP A 34 -6.37 2.10 -1.30
CA ASP A 34 -6.02 2.09 0.13
C ASP A 34 -7.12 1.44 0.97
N LYS A 35 -8.38 1.85 0.75
CA LYS A 35 -9.52 1.26 1.47
C LYS A 35 -9.64 -0.24 1.21
N LYS A 36 -9.52 -0.66 -0.05
CA LYS A 36 -9.57 -2.08 -0.43
C LYS A 36 -8.42 -2.85 0.17
N TRP A 37 -7.23 -2.25 0.26
CA TRP A 37 -6.07 -2.85 0.90
C TRP A 37 -6.32 -3.07 2.39
N ASP A 38 -6.81 -2.05 3.10
CA ASP A 38 -7.15 -2.15 4.53
C ASP A 38 -8.18 -3.27 4.78
N GLU A 39 -9.23 -3.36 3.97
CA GLU A 39 -10.25 -4.41 4.05
C GLU A 39 -9.64 -5.79 3.80
N THR A 40 -8.89 -5.96 2.72
CA THR A 40 -8.27 -7.25 2.35
C THR A 40 -7.25 -7.70 3.38
N PHE A 41 -6.47 -6.75 3.92
CA PHE A 41 -5.46 -7.04 4.93
C PHE A 41 -6.10 -7.44 6.26
N ALA A 42 -7.16 -6.76 6.69
CA ALA A 42 -7.89 -7.13 7.90
C ALA A 42 -8.49 -8.54 7.85
N GLU A 43 -8.84 -9.03 6.66
CA GLU A 43 -9.36 -10.39 6.43
C GLU A 43 -8.26 -11.45 6.25
N SER A 44 -6.98 -11.06 6.24
CA SER A 44 -5.86 -11.95 5.87
C SER A 44 -5.16 -12.65 7.04
N GLU A 45 -5.59 -12.42 8.29
CA GLU A 45 -4.94 -12.93 9.51
C GLU A 45 -4.66 -14.44 9.45
N ASP A 46 -5.68 -15.25 9.18
CA ASP A 46 -5.55 -16.71 9.11
C ASP A 46 -4.52 -17.18 8.06
N ILE A 47 -4.48 -16.52 6.89
CA ILE A 47 -3.56 -16.86 5.81
C ILE A 47 -2.13 -16.43 6.17
N LEU A 48 -1.98 -15.25 6.76
CA LEU A 48 -0.68 -14.74 7.20
C LEU A 48 -0.10 -15.60 8.32
N ASP A 49 -0.93 -16.08 9.26
CA ASP A 49 -0.54 -17.01 10.31
C ASP A 49 -0.07 -18.34 9.72
N GLN A 50 -0.80 -18.90 8.75
CA GLN A 50 -0.37 -20.10 8.05
C GLN A 50 0.98 -19.91 7.34
N LEU A 51 1.16 -18.79 6.65
CA LEU A 51 2.43 -18.48 5.97
C LEU A 51 3.59 -18.32 6.96
N ALA A 52 3.34 -17.75 8.14
CA ALA A 52 4.33 -17.65 9.20
C ALA A 52 4.73 -19.03 9.72
N ASP A 53 3.76 -19.92 9.98
CA ASP A 53 4.01 -21.29 10.40
C ASP A 53 4.82 -22.06 9.35
N GLU A 54 4.46 -21.94 8.08
CA GLU A 54 5.21 -22.55 6.97
C GLU A 54 6.67 -22.07 6.91
N ALA A 55 6.90 -20.77 7.08
CA ALA A 55 8.24 -20.20 7.10
C ALA A 55 9.07 -20.71 8.31
N LEU A 56 8.45 -20.81 9.49
CA LEU A 56 9.10 -21.35 10.68
C LEU A 56 9.45 -22.83 10.52
N GLU A 57 8.56 -23.63 9.94
CA GLU A 57 8.82 -25.04 9.67
C GLU A 57 9.91 -25.22 8.61
N ALA A 58 9.91 -24.42 7.55
CA ALA A 58 10.99 -24.42 6.57
C ALA A 58 12.35 -24.09 7.22
N HIS A 59 12.39 -23.13 8.15
CA HIS A 59 13.60 -22.80 8.89
C HIS A 59 14.07 -23.95 9.78
N LYS A 60 13.18 -24.56 10.57
CA LYS A 60 13.49 -25.73 11.42
C LYS A 60 14.02 -26.91 10.60
N GLN A 61 13.54 -27.08 9.38
CA GLN A 61 13.99 -28.12 8.45
C GLN A 61 15.28 -27.76 7.70
N GLY A 62 15.89 -26.60 7.97
CA GLY A 62 17.11 -26.15 7.28
C GLY A 62 16.91 -25.76 5.82
N LYS A 63 15.66 -25.46 5.41
CA LYS A 63 15.30 -25.10 4.03
C LYS A 63 15.40 -23.59 3.76
N THR A 64 15.83 -22.80 4.72
CA THR A 64 16.04 -21.35 4.58
C THR A 64 17.51 -21.02 4.34
N LYS A 65 17.77 -19.90 3.66
CA LYS A 65 19.11 -19.32 3.51
C LYS A 65 19.21 -18.00 4.27
N PRO A 66 20.40 -17.64 4.79
CA PRO A 66 20.64 -16.30 5.30
C PRO A 66 20.33 -15.23 4.23
N LEU A 67 19.72 -14.12 4.66
CA LEU A 67 19.50 -12.97 3.78
C LEU A 67 20.84 -12.26 3.53
N ASP A 68 21.17 -12.06 2.25
CA ASP A 68 22.36 -11.35 1.81
C ASP A 68 21.91 -10.05 1.12
N ILE A 69 22.06 -8.93 1.83
CA ILE A 69 21.54 -7.62 1.39
C ILE A 69 22.25 -7.13 0.13
N ASP A 70 23.52 -7.50 -0.05
CA ASP A 70 24.32 -7.09 -1.21
C ASP A 70 23.92 -7.82 -2.51
N LYS A 71 23.02 -8.82 -2.41
CA LYS A 71 22.52 -9.61 -3.54
C LYS A 71 21.02 -9.42 -3.81
N LEU A 72 20.41 -8.42 -3.19
CA LEU A 72 19.01 -8.03 -3.45
C LEU A 72 18.87 -7.26 -4.76
#